data_AF-A0A960PQ47-F1
#
_entry.id   AF-A0A960PQ47-F1
#
_cell.length_a   1.000
_cell.length_b   1.000
_cell.length_c   1.000
_cell.angle_alpha   90.00
_cell.angle_beta   90.00
_cell.angle_gamma   90.00
#
_symmetry.space_group_name_H-M   'P 1'
#
loop_
_entity.id
_entity.type
_entity.pdbx_description
1 polymer ?
#
loop_
_entity_poly.entity_id
_entity_poly.type
_entity_poly.pdbx_seq_one_letter_code
_entity_poly.pdbx_strand_id
1 'polypeptide(L)'
;MAVLAERIPHSRSDEPRAAEGARTLVRWFADLSIEDVPSVGGKNASLGEMFRELHEKGVKVPNGFATTADAFRLFLRVAGLDQEVRRGLSDLDVENLEELRRRSHALRQKILLARLPEELERQILEAYDRLSDGVEGGIDVAVRSSATAEDLPQASFAGQQETYLNVRGHGQLLDACRRCFASLFTDRAISYRVHQGFDHFAVALSVGVQRMVRSDLAAAGVIFTLDTETGFRDVVLVNSSYGLGETVVKGAVNPDEFYVFKPTLAAGKRPILSRKLGSKAFKLIYAGGGGAMTRSVPVEAEDRCRLSLGDDDVLTLARWACLVEDHYSTKNGRPTPMDLEWAK
;
A
#
# COMPACT_ATOMS: atom_id res chain seq x y z
N MET A 1 7.45 -8.38 13.34
CA MET A 1 6.20 -8.77 12.64
C MET A 1 5.16 -7.66 12.75
N ALA A 2 4.66 -7.22 11.61
CA ALA A 2 3.58 -6.25 11.45
C ALA A 2 2.72 -6.62 10.22
N VAL A 3 1.44 -6.25 10.21
CA VAL A 3 0.47 -6.50 9.13
C VAL A 3 0.13 -5.18 8.41
N LEU A 4 -0.05 -5.28 7.10
CA LEU A 4 -0.41 -4.24 6.15
C LEU A 4 -1.58 -4.81 5.33
N ALA A 5 -2.66 -4.08 5.07
CA ALA A 5 -3.86 -4.67 4.44
C ALA A 5 -4.19 -4.08 3.07
N GLU A 6 -4.77 -4.92 2.20
CA GLU A 6 -5.44 -4.51 0.96
C GLU A 6 -6.92 -5.02 0.91
N ARG A 7 -7.83 -4.15 0.42
CA ARG A 7 -9.28 -4.29 0.04
C ARG A 7 -10.45 -4.11 1.06
N ILE A 8 -11.62 -3.64 0.52
CA ILE A 8 -12.79 -2.86 1.08
C ILE A 8 -14.19 -3.55 0.88
N PRO A 9 -15.32 -3.17 1.56
CA PRO A 9 -16.45 -2.36 0.94
C PRO A 9 -17.45 -1.51 1.85
N HIS A 10 -18.14 -0.50 1.23
CA HIS A 10 -19.44 0.25 1.52
C HIS A 10 -19.42 1.45 2.53
N SER A 11 -20.06 2.66 2.39
CA SER A 11 -21.15 3.23 1.53
C SER A 11 -21.22 4.81 1.53
N ARG A 12 -21.97 5.36 0.55
CA ARG A 12 -22.70 6.67 0.40
C ARG A 12 -21.97 8.03 0.38
N SER A 13 -22.16 8.74 -0.74
CA SER A 13 -21.70 10.09 -1.06
C SER A 13 -22.75 11.15 -0.72
N ASP A 14 -22.37 12.14 0.11
CA ASP A 14 -22.94 13.49 0.11
C ASP A 14 -21.82 14.47 0.49
N GLU A 15 -21.51 15.43 -0.39
CA GLU A 15 -20.56 16.52 -0.13
C GLU A 15 -21.28 17.73 0.49
N PRO A 16 -20.76 18.29 1.59
CA PRO A 16 -20.89 19.70 1.87
C PRO A 16 -19.56 20.43 1.66
N ARG A 17 -19.61 21.50 0.87
CA ARG A 17 -18.56 22.55 0.82
C ARG A 17 -18.38 23.15 2.22
N ALA A 18 -17.16 23.12 2.75
CA ALA A 18 -16.80 23.78 4.00
C ALA A 18 -15.67 24.82 3.82
N ALA A 19 -15.72 25.82 4.69
CA ALA A 19 -15.07 27.12 4.67
C ALA A 19 -13.53 27.10 4.87
N GLU A 20 -12.89 28.26 4.65
CA GLU A 20 -11.48 28.56 4.90
C GLU A 20 -11.12 28.49 6.41
N GLY A 21 -11.04 27.27 6.93
CA GLY A 21 -10.09 26.90 7.97
C GLY A 21 -8.78 26.43 7.33
N ALA A 22 -7.70 26.34 8.10
CA ALA A 22 -6.46 25.71 7.63
C ALA A 22 -6.78 24.31 7.09
N ARG A 23 -6.59 24.08 5.78
CA ARG A 23 -6.94 22.81 5.15
C ARG A 23 -6.01 21.71 5.67
N THR A 24 -6.57 20.65 6.22
CA THR A 24 -5.83 19.46 6.64
C THR A 24 -5.42 18.66 5.40
N LEU A 25 -4.15 18.76 5.02
CA LEU A 25 -3.60 18.08 3.84
C LEU A 25 -2.91 16.76 4.21
N VAL A 26 -2.56 16.58 5.48
CA VAL A 26 -1.96 15.36 6.04
C VAL A 26 -2.77 14.89 7.25
N ARG A 27 -3.03 13.58 7.34
CA ARG A 27 -3.72 12.94 8.47
C ARG A 27 -2.95 11.73 8.98
N TRP A 28 -2.90 11.53 10.29
CA TRP A 28 -2.22 10.38 10.89
C TRP A 28 -3.07 9.12 10.79
N PHE A 29 -2.43 7.94 10.72
CA PHE A 29 -3.17 6.67 10.74
C PHE A 29 -4.06 6.52 11.98
N ALA A 30 -3.64 7.07 13.12
CA ALA A 30 -4.45 7.10 14.35
C ALA A 30 -5.78 7.87 14.19
N ASP A 31 -5.85 8.81 13.25
CA ASP A 31 -7.01 9.67 13.01
C ASP A 31 -7.85 9.21 11.81
N LEU A 32 -7.55 8.04 11.24
CA LEU A 32 -8.20 7.51 10.04
C LEU A 32 -9.06 6.29 10.35
N SER A 33 -10.08 6.09 9.53
CA SER A 33 -10.99 4.95 9.54
C SER A 33 -11.33 4.54 8.11
N ILE A 34 -12.05 3.42 7.95
CA ILE A 34 -12.53 2.99 6.64
C ILE A 34 -13.54 3.98 6.01
N GLU A 35 -14.14 4.88 6.80
CA GLU A 35 -15.05 5.91 6.28
C GLU A 35 -14.28 7.03 5.56
N ASP A 36 -12.97 7.13 5.77
CA ASP A 36 -12.11 8.14 5.18
C ASP A 36 -11.61 7.77 3.76
N VAL A 37 -12.10 6.69 3.15
CA VAL A 37 -11.74 6.26 1.78
C VAL A 37 -11.85 7.40 0.74
N PRO A 38 -12.90 8.25 0.73
CA PRO A 38 -12.97 9.38 -0.21
C PRO A 38 -11.85 10.41 -0.01
N SER A 39 -11.26 10.46 1.19
CA SER A 39 -10.21 11.42 1.56
C SER A 39 -8.81 10.85 1.40
N VAL A 40 -8.56 9.59 1.71
CA VAL A 40 -7.20 9.00 1.73
C VAL A 40 -7.05 7.73 0.88
N GLY A 41 -8.10 7.33 0.17
CA GLY A 41 -8.12 6.09 -0.60
C GLY A 41 -8.21 4.83 0.25
N GLY A 42 -8.49 3.70 -0.40
CA GLY A 42 -8.78 2.42 0.24
C GLY A 42 -7.66 1.92 1.17
N LYS A 43 -6.42 1.96 0.68
CA LYS A 43 -5.27 1.42 1.42
C LYS A 43 -4.97 2.19 2.70
N ASN A 44 -4.89 3.51 2.63
CA ASN A 44 -4.59 4.33 3.80
C ASN A 44 -5.75 4.32 4.81
N ALA A 45 -7.00 4.31 4.34
CA ALA A 45 -8.17 4.15 5.20
C ALA A 45 -8.16 2.80 5.94
N SER A 46 -7.83 1.72 5.23
CA SER A 46 -7.68 0.38 5.81
C SER A 46 -6.52 0.29 6.82
N LEU A 47 -5.36 0.88 6.50
CA LEU A 47 -4.24 0.97 7.46
C LEU A 47 -4.62 1.74 8.72
N GLY A 48 -5.31 2.87 8.58
CA GLY A 48 -5.81 3.66 9.71
C GLY A 48 -6.80 2.88 10.58
N GLU A 49 -7.79 2.24 9.94
CA GLU A 49 -8.77 1.37 10.60
C GLU A 49 -8.08 0.27 11.43
N MET A 50 -7.14 -0.47 10.85
CA MET A 50 -6.43 -1.51 11.59
C MET A 50 -5.54 -0.95 12.69
N PHE A 51 -4.85 0.17 12.43
CA PHE A 51 -4.00 0.82 13.43
C PHE A 51 -4.81 1.25 14.65
N ARG A 52 -6.02 1.77 14.45
CA ARG A 52 -6.89 2.23 15.53
C ARG A 52 -7.61 1.10 16.25
N GLU A 53 -8.21 0.17 15.51
CA GLU A 53 -9.16 -0.80 16.06
C GLU A 53 -8.53 -2.14 16.47
N LEU A 54 -7.38 -2.51 15.88
CA LEU A 54 -6.77 -3.83 16.07
C LEU A 54 -5.48 -3.80 16.89
N HIS A 55 -4.93 -2.62 17.17
CA HIS A 55 -3.75 -2.47 18.01
C HIS A 55 -3.96 -3.05 19.42
N GLU A 56 -5.11 -2.75 20.06
CA GLU A 56 -5.45 -3.30 21.38
C GLU A 56 -5.68 -4.82 21.36
N LYS A 57 -6.05 -5.38 20.19
CA LYS A 57 -6.17 -6.83 19.96
C LYS A 57 -4.82 -7.49 19.63
N GLY A 58 -3.73 -6.73 19.68
CA GLY A 58 -2.36 -7.20 19.51
C GLY A 58 -1.87 -7.27 18.06
N VAL A 59 -2.67 -6.82 17.08
CA VAL A 59 -2.23 -6.70 15.68
C VAL A 59 -1.30 -5.50 15.57
N LYS A 60 -0.07 -5.72 15.11
CA LYS A 60 0.93 -4.66 14.98
C LYS A 60 0.85 -4.05 13.58
N VAL A 61 0.50 -2.77 13.49
CA VAL A 61 0.54 -1.99 12.24
C VAL A 61 1.59 -0.90 12.41
N PRO A 62 2.58 -0.76 11.49
CA PRO A 62 3.56 0.31 11.59
C PRO A 62 2.89 1.67 11.47
N ASN A 63 3.29 2.61 12.34
CA ASN A 63 2.72 3.96 12.35
C ASN A 63 3.12 4.76 11.09
N GLY A 64 2.32 5.78 10.78
CA GLY A 64 2.48 6.60 9.60
C GLY A 64 1.40 7.67 9.48
N PHE A 65 1.39 8.33 8.33
CA PHE A 65 0.43 9.34 7.96
C PHE A 65 0.11 9.24 6.46
N ALA A 66 -0.97 9.90 6.03
CA ALA A 66 -1.38 9.96 4.64
C ALA A 66 -1.65 11.40 4.21
N THR A 67 -1.32 11.75 2.97
CA THR A 67 -1.82 12.97 2.33
C THR A 67 -3.29 12.80 1.95
N THR A 68 -4.07 13.86 1.93
CA THR A 68 -5.48 13.79 1.52
C THR A 68 -5.66 13.93 0.01
N ALA A 69 -6.83 13.56 -0.51
CA ALA A 69 -7.27 13.81 -1.87
C ALA A 69 -7.23 15.32 -2.21
N ASP A 70 -7.53 16.15 -1.22
CA ASP A 70 -7.45 17.61 -1.34
C ASP A 70 -6.00 18.10 -1.47
N ALA A 71 -5.03 17.43 -0.86
CA ALA A 71 -3.61 17.71 -1.09
C ALA A 71 -3.21 17.50 -2.56
N PHE A 72 -3.65 16.40 -3.16
CA PHE A 72 -3.42 16.12 -4.57
C PHE A 72 -4.11 17.15 -5.47
N ARG A 73 -5.38 17.46 -5.20
CA ARG A 73 -6.13 18.50 -5.94
C ARG A 73 -5.49 19.88 -5.82
N LEU A 74 -4.98 20.24 -4.63
CA LEU A 74 -4.25 21.48 -4.41
C LEU A 74 -2.97 21.52 -5.22
N PHE A 75 -2.20 20.43 -5.22
CA PHE A 75 -0.98 20.30 -6.01
C PHE A 75 -1.24 20.50 -7.51
N LEU A 76 -2.22 19.81 -8.08
CA LEU A 76 -2.55 19.97 -9.50
C LEU A 76 -2.96 21.40 -9.86
N ARG A 77 -3.73 22.05 -8.98
CA ARG A 77 -4.20 23.43 -9.18
C ARG A 77 -3.07 24.45 -9.12
N VAL A 78 -2.27 24.42 -8.06
CA VAL A 78 -1.18 25.39 -7.82
C VAL A 78 -0.06 25.23 -8.85
N ALA A 79 0.22 23.99 -9.28
CA ALA A 79 1.19 23.72 -10.32
C ALA A 79 0.67 23.99 -11.75
N GLY A 80 -0.60 24.40 -11.90
CA GLY A 80 -1.23 24.62 -13.22
C GLY A 80 -1.39 23.33 -14.05
N LEU A 81 -1.27 22.17 -13.42
CA LEU A 81 -1.31 20.86 -14.06
C LEU A 81 -2.73 20.46 -14.45
N ASP A 82 -3.78 20.99 -13.80
CA ASP A 82 -5.17 20.71 -14.15
C ASP A 82 -5.46 20.94 -15.64
N GLN A 83 -5.00 22.07 -16.20
CA GLN A 83 -5.20 22.38 -17.62
C GLN A 83 -4.37 21.48 -18.53
N GLU A 84 -3.16 21.11 -18.09
CA GLU A 84 -2.25 20.24 -18.83
C GLU A 84 -2.77 18.81 -18.91
N VAL A 85 -3.34 18.29 -17.81
CA VAL A 85 -4.02 16.99 -17.79
C VAL A 85 -5.21 17.02 -18.76
N ARG A 86 -6.03 18.09 -18.73
CA ARG A 86 -7.21 18.20 -19.61
C ARG A 86 -6.83 18.18 -21.08
N ARG A 87 -5.85 19.01 -21.46
CA ARG A 87 -5.36 19.07 -22.85
C ARG A 87 -4.61 17.80 -23.27
N GLY A 88 -3.86 17.20 -22.34
CA GLY A 88 -3.10 15.99 -22.62
C GLY A 88 -3.98 14.78 -22.86
N LEU A 89 -5.10 14.68 -22.14
CA LEU A 89 -6.01 13.54 -22.20
C LEU A 89 -7.27 13.79 -23.03
N SER A 90 -7.52 15.01 -23.49
CA SER A 90 -8.64 15.30 -24.40
C SER A 90 -8.48 14.55 -25.71
N ASP A 91 -9.56 13.90 -26.15
CA ASP A 91 -9.64 13.13 -27.39
C ASP A 91 -8.57 12.03 -27.49
N LEU A 92 -8.07 11.54 -26.35
CA LEU A 92 -7.09 10.48 -26.32
C LEU A 92 -7.75 9.14 -26.68
N ASP A 93 -7.35 8.57 -27.81
CA ASP A 93 -7.64 7.18 -28.13
C ASP A 93 -6.68 6.26 -27.36
N VAL A 94 -7.22 5.51 -26.41
CA VAL A 94 -6.43 4.58 -25.57
C VAL A 94 -6.02 3.31 -26.30
N GLU A 95 -6.64 3.01 -27.45
CA GLU A 95 -6.22 1.90 -28.32
C GLU A 95 -4.97 2.27 -29.13
N ASN A 96 -4.71 3.56 -29.33
CA ASN A 96 -3.46 4.05 -29.90
C ASN A 96 -2.34 4.06 -28.85
N LEU A 97 -1.69 2.91 -28.68
CA LEU A 97 -0.66 2.71 -27.65
C LEU A 97 0.53 3.67 -27.77
N GLU A 98 0.92 4.06 -28.99
CA GLU A 98 2.02 5.01 -29.18
C GLU A 98 1.65 6.41 -28.70
N GLU A 99 0.45 6.86 -29.04
CA GLU A 99 -0.06 8.15 -28.59
C GLU A 99 -0.27 8.19 -27.08
N LEU A 100 -0.89 7.16 -26.51
CA LEU A 100 -1.09 6.99 -25.08
C LEU A 100 0.24 7.07 -24.32
N ARG A 101 1.26 6.33 -24.77
CA ARG A 101 2.60 6.36 -24.16
C ARG A 101 3.23 7.74 -24.25
N ARG A 102 3.17 8.39 -25.42
CA ARG A 102 3.76 9.72 -25.63
C ARG A 102 3.10 10.78 -24.74
N ARG A 103 1.76 10.83 -24.73
CA ARG A 103 1.00 11.83 -23.96
C ARG A 103 1.09 11.58 -22.45
N SER A 104 0.96 10.33 -22.00
CA SER A 104 1.13 9.96 -20.58
C SER A 104 2.54 10.26 -20.08
N HIS A 105 3.58 9.96 -20.86
CA HIS A 105 4.95 10.29 -20.52
C HIS A 105 5.17 11.80 -20.38
N ALA A 106 4.70 12.60 -21.36
CA ALA A 106 4.83 14.05 -21.32
C ALA A 106 4.13 14.64 -20.08
N LEU A 107 2.93 14.16 -19.75
CA LEU A 107 2.20 14.60 -18.57
C LEU A 107 2.92 14.25 -17.28
N ARG A 108 3.40 13.00 -17.15
CA ARG A 108 4.19 12.55 -15.99
C ARG A 108 5.45 13.38 -15.79
N GLN A 109 6.17 13.72 -16.84
CA GLN A 109 7.37 14.58 -16.72
C GLN A 109 7.03 15.96 -16.16
N LYS A 110 5.90 16.56 -16.59
CA LYS A 110 5.44 17.85 -16.01
C LYS A 110 5.12 17.72 -14.52
N ILE A 111 4.47 16.63 -14.12
CA ILE A 111 4.15 16.36 -12.71
C ILE A 111 5.42 16.17 -11.87
N LEU A 112 6.40 15.43 -12.38
CA LEU A 112 7.67 15.17 -11.68
C LEU A 112 8.51 16.44 -11.49
N LEU A 113 8.43 17.38 -12.44
CA LEU A 113 9.15 18.66 -12.39
C LEU A 113 8.40 19.76 -11.61
N ALA A 114 7.11 19.56 -11.33
CA ALA A 114 6.31 20.51 -10.58
C ALA A 114 6.73 20.57 -9.10
N ARG A 115 6.77 21.77 -8.55
CA ARG A 115 6.99 21.98 -7.11
C ARG A 115 5.70 21.65 -6.34
N LEU A 116 5.86 21.04 -5.17
CA LEU A 116 4.75 20.88 -4.25
C LEU A 116 4.34 22.27 -3.71
N PRO A 117 3.05 22.52 -3.44
CA PRO A 117 2.64 23.74 -2.75
C PRO A 117 3.33 23.82 -1.38
N GLU A 118 3.79 25.02 -1.00
CA GLU A 118 4.55 25.23 0.25
C GLU A 118 3.83 24.66 1.47
N GLU A 119 2.50 24.85 1.55
CA GLU A 119 1.69 24.33 2.64
C GLU A 119 1.63 22.79 2.69
N LEU A 120 1.58 22.13 1.53
CA LEU A 120 1.62 20.67 1.46
C LEU A 120 2.99 20.14 1.85
N GLU A 121 4.05 20.75 1.31
CA GLU A 121 5.42 20.40 1.64
C GLU A 121 5.68 20.51 3.14
N ARG A 122 5.30 21.65 3.74
CA ARG A 122 5.41 21.91 5.18
C ARG A 122 4.71 20.82 6.01
N GLN A 123 3.44 20.53 5.73
CA GLN A 123 2.68 19.51 6.49
C GLN A 123 3.29 18.10 6.35
N ILE A 124 3.81 17.72 5.18
CA ILE A 124 4.49 16.43 4.98
C ILE A 124 5.77 16.35 5.82
N LEU A 125 6.60 17.40 5.78
CA LEU A 125 7.87 17.44 6.51
C LEU A 125 7.65 17.46 8.03
N GLU A 126 6.71 18.26 8.53
CA GLU A 126 6.35 18.28 9.95
C GLU A 126 5.85 16.91 10.43
N ALA A 127 5.02 16.23 9.63
CA ALA A 127 4.55 14.89 9.96
C ALA A 127 5.68 13.85 9.94
N TYR A 128 6.62 13.95 8.99
CA TYR A 128 7.79 13.07 8.92
C TYR A 128 8.77 13.28 10.07
N ASP A 129 9.02 14.52 10.47
CA ASP A 129 9.88 14.84 11.61
C ASP A 129 9.26 14.33 12.91
N ARG A 130 7.94 14.51 13.07
CA ARG A 130 7.20 13.92 14.19
C ARG A 130 7.26 12.39 14.19
N LEU A 131 7.13 11.75 13.02
CA LEU A 131 7.22 10.29 12.90
C LEU A 131 8.64 9.79 13.21
N SER A 132 9.65 10.61 12.92
CA SER A 132 11.06 10.28 13.16
C SER A 132 11.48 10.38 14.62
N ASP A 133 10.67 10.99 15.49
CA ASP A 133 10.86 11.02 16.95
C ASP A 133 12.29 11.42 17.39
N GLY A 134 12.82 12.47 16.75
CA GLY A 134 14.16 13.01 17.06
C GLY A 134 15.35 12.20 16.51
N VAL A 135 15.12 11.17 15.69
CA VAL A 135 16.20 10.44 15.01
C VAL A 135 16.90 11.34 13.99
N GLU A 136 18.21 11.55 14.17
CA GLU A 136 19.03 12.35 13.28
C GLU A 136 19.01 11.79 11.83
N GLY A 137 18.74 12.67 10.87
CA GLY A 137 18.56 12.30 9.46
C GLY A 137 17.26 11.55 9.13
N GLY A 138 16.35 11.43 10.09
CA GLY A 138 15.04 10.78 9.92
C GLY A 138 15.09 9.26 9.87
N ILE A 139 13.92 8.63 9.92
CA ILE A 139 13.74 7.18 9.82
C ILE A 139 13.49 6.70 8.39
N ASP A 140 13.71 5.42 8.12
CA ASP A 140 13.36 4.79 6.84
C ASP A 140 11.84 4.60 6.74
N VAL A 141 11.23 5.10 5.66
CA VAL A 141 9.78 5.00 5.39
C VAL A 141 9.48 4.35 4.05
N ALA A 142 8.32 3.69 3.97
CA ALA A 142 7.67 3.31 2.74
C ALA A 142 6.72 4.43 2.31
N VAL A 143 6.75 4.80 1.04
CA VAL A 143 5.85 5.78 0.43
C VAL A 143 4.99 5.05 -0.60
N ARG A 144 3.69 4.99 -0.36
CA ARG A 144 2.74 4.13 -1.09
C ARG A 144 1.59 4.96 -1.63
N SER A 145 1.24 4.75 -2.89
CA SER A 145 0.05 5.38 -3.46
C SER A 145 -1.23 4.67 -3.00
N SER A 146 -2.32 5.43 -2.83
CA SER A 146 -3.64 4.98 -2.38
C SER A 146 -4.71 5.77 -3.13
N ALA A 147 -5.42 5.13 -4.06
CA ALA A 147 -6.39 5.82 -4.91
C ALA A 147 -7.78 5.89 -4.25
N THR A 148 -8.50 6.99 -4.49
CA THR A 148 -9.88 7.16 -3.97
C THR A 148 -10.92 6.36 -4.74
N ALA A 149 -10.62 5.93 -5.96
CA ALA A 149 -11.57 5.23 -6.85
C ALA A 149 -11.46 3.70 -6.80
N GLU A 150 -10.95 3.13 -5.70
CA GLU A 150 -10.98 1.67 -5.46
C GLU A 150 -12.41 1.13 -5.23
N ASP A 151 -13.42 2.00 -5.27
CA ASP A 151 -14.82 1.77 -4.89
C ASP A 151 -15.66 0.92 -5.85
N LEU A 152 -15.14 0.46 -7.00
CA LEU A 152 -15.86 -0.49 -7.84
C LEU A 152 -15.46 -1.94 -7.53
N PRO A 153 -16.41 -2.88 -7.42
CA PRO A 153 -16.14 -4.30 -7.16
C PRO A 153 -15.13 -4.97 -8.13
N GLN A 154 -14.92 -4.35 -9.29
CA GLN A 154 -14.01 -4.79 -10.35
C GLN A 154 -12.74 -3.93 -10.47
N ALA A 155 -12.60 -2.86 -9.68
CA ALA A 155 -11.44 -1.98 -9.68
C ALA A 155 -10.39 -2.44 -8.68
N SER A 156 -9.66 -3.49 -9.06
CA SER A 156 -8.35 -3.74 -8.46
C SER A 156 -7.30 -2.94 -9.21
N PHE A 157 -6.87 -1.80 -8.67
CA PHE A 157 -5.61 -1.18 -9.07
C PHE A 157 -4.38 -1.99 -8.60
N ALA A 158 -4.59 -3.21 -8.09
CA ALA A 158 -3.54 -4.12 -7.66
C ALA A 158 -2.45 -4.25 -8.74
N GLY A 159 -1.21 -4.00 -8.33
CA GLY A 159 -0.04 -4.03 -9.21
C GLY A 159 0.12 -2.84 -10.17
N GLN A 160 -0.68 -1.77 -10.05
CA GLN A 160 -0.51 -0.52 -10.82
C GLN A 160 -0.05 0.67 -9.97
N GLN A 161 -0.09 0.54 -8.66
CA GLN A 161 0.27 1.59 -7.71
C GLN A 161 1.76 1.54 -7.38
N GLU A 162 2.44 2.68 -7.52
CA GLU A 162 3.86 2.79 -7.19
C GLU A 162 4.06 2.79 -5.68
N THR A 163 5.02 1.97 -5.24
CA THR A 163 5.53 1.90 -3.87
C THR A 163 7.03 2.15 -3.91
N TYR A 164 7.49 3.03 -3.02
CA TYR A 164 8.89 3.36 -2.82
C TYR A 164 9.29 2.91 -1.42
N LEU A 165 10.26 2.00 -1.33
CA LEU A 165 10.75 1.46 -0.06
C LEU A 165 12.08 2.10 0.33
N ASN A 166 12.37 2.10 1.63
CA ASN A 166 13.64 2.61 2.17
C ASN A 166 13.90 4.08 1.78
N VAL A 167 12.86 4.92 1.84
CA VAL A 167 12.97 6.36 1.60
C VAL A 167 13.43 7.02 2.89
N ARG A 168 14.47 7.86 2.85
CA ARG A 168 15.00 8.54 4.04
C ARG A 168 15.35 10.00 3.78
N GLY A 169 14.96 10.85 4.72
CA GLY A 169 15.21 12.29 4.67
C GLY A 169 14.23 13.05 3.79
N HIS A 170 14.14 14.36 4.03
CA HIS A 170 13.14 15.25 3.44
C HIS A 170 13.13 15.25 1.91
N GLY A 171 14.30 15.40 1.29
CA GLY A 171 14.40 15.50 -0.17
C GLY A 171 13.89 14.25 -0.89
N GLN A 172 14.28 13.06 -0.40
CA GLN A 172 13.84 11.79 -0.98
C GLN A 172 12.36 11.53 -0.72
N LEU A 173 11.85 11.92 0.46
CA LEU A 173 10.43 11.82 0.79
C LEU A 173 9.56 12.64 -0.16
N LEU A 174 9.88 13.91 -0.35
CA LEU A 174 9.13 14.78 -1.25
C LEU A 174 9.21 14.30 -2.70
N ASP A 175 10.35 13.75 -3.13
CA ASP A 175 10.49 13.13 -4.44
C ASP A 175 9.60 11.89 -4.61
N ALA A 176 9.61 10.99 -3.62
CA ALA A 176 8.75 9.80 -3.62
C ALA A 176 7.26 10.18 -3.65
N CYS A 177 6.84 11.19 -2.88
CA CYS A 177 5.46 11.69 -2.90
C CYS A 177 5.06 12.22 -4.29
N ARG A 178 5.93 13.03 -4.95
CA ARG A 178 5.68 13.50 -6.32
C ARG A 178 5.59 12.36 -7.32
N ARG A 179 6.45 11.36 -7.21
CA ARG A 179 6.41 10.18 -8.07
C ARG A 179 5.12 9.39 -7.89
N CYS A 180 4.66 9.17 -6.65
CA CYS A 180 3.35 8.59 -6.40
C CYS A 180 2.24 9.40 -7.08
N PHE A 181 2.22 10.73 -6.97
CA PHE A 181 1.24 11.55 -7.71
C PHE A 181 1.32 11.37 -9.23
N ALA A 182 2.53 11.26 -9.79
CA ALA A 182 2.73 10.98 -11.21
C ALA A 182 2.26 9.57 -11.61
N SER A 183 2.24 8.59 -10.70
CA SER A 183 1.87 7.21 -10.99
C SER A 183 0.40 7.06 -11.41
N LEU A 184 -0.46 8.01 -11.01
CA LEU A 184 -1.84 8.07 -11.47
C LEU A 184 -1.94 8.26 -12.99
N PHE A 185 -0.91 8.82 -13.64
CA PHE A 185 -0.88 9.15 -15.06
C PHE A 185 0.03 8.23 -15.88
N THR A 186 0.25 7.00 -15.42
CA THR A 186 0.84 5.95 -16.27
C THR A 186 -0.11 5.59 -17.42
N ASP A 187 0.45 5.08 -18.52
CA ASP A 187 -0.32 4.56 -19.66
C ASP A 187 -1.36 3.52 -19.22
N ARG A 188 -0.95 2.59 -18.36
CA ARG A 188 -1.82 1.56 -17.80
C ARG A 188 -2.95 2.15 -16.94
N ALA A 189 -2.65 3.11 -16.07
CA ALA A 189 -3.67 3.73 -15.21
C ALA A 189 -4.66 4.59 -16.00
N ILE A 190 -4.20 5.30 -17.04
CA ILE A 190 -5.05 6.09 -17.95
C ILE A 190 -5.97 5.17 -18.74
N SER A 191 -5.41 4.16 -19.44
CA SER A 191 -6.19 3.17 -20.21
C SER A 191 -7.25 2.51 -19.32
N TYR A 192 -6.87 2.07 -18.12
CA TYR A 192 -7.80 1.48 -17.17
C TYR A 192 -8.99 2.40 -16.86
N ARG A 193 -8.74 3.69 -16.55
CA ARG A 193 -9.82 4.64 -16.27
C ARG A 193 -10.74 4.87 -17.45
N VAL A 194 -10.20 4.99 -18.67
CA VAL A 194 -11.02 5.15 -19.88
C VAL A 194 -11.91 3.93 -20.09
N HIS A 195 -11.37 2.71 -20.00
CA HIS A 195 -12.16 1.48 -20.15
C HIS A 195 -13.26 1.32 -19.11
N GLN A 196 -13.04 1.82 -17.89
CA GLN A 196 -14.06 1.82 -16.84
C GLN A 196 -15.03 3.00 -16.92
N GLY A 197 -14.83 3.94 -17.87
CA GLY A 197 -15.66 5.13 -18.02
C GLY A 197 -15.49 6.16 -16.89
N PHE A 198 -14.34 6.14 -16.20
CA PHE A 198 -14.05 7.11 -15.14
C PHE A 198 -13.54 8.43 -15.70
N ASP A 199 -14.10 9.53 -15.21
CA ASP A 199 -13.50 10.85 -15.40
C ASP A 199 -12.11 10.88 -14.74
N HIS A 200 -11.10 11.27 -15.51
CA HIS A 200 -9.72 11.42 -15.05
C HIS A 200 -9.58 12.41 -13.90
N PHE A 201 -10.51 13.36 -13.75
CA PHE A 201 -10.51 14.36 -12.67
C PHE A 201 -11.32 13.94 -11.44
N ALA A 202 -12.15 12.90 -11.56
CA ALA A 202 -12.89 12.37 -10.42
C ALA A 202 -12.01 11.52 -9.50
N VAL A 203 -10.89 10.99 -10.01
CA VAL A 203 -9.96 10.16 -9.25
C VAL A 203 -8.87 11.02 -8.62
N ALA A 204 -8.76 10.97 -7.30
CA ALA A 204 -7.65 11.56 -6.57
C ALA A 204 -6.71 10.46 -6.05
N LEU A 205 -5.48 10.85 -5.73
CA LEU A 205 -4.48 9.98 -5.16
C LEU A 205 -4.01 10.51 -3.81
N SER A 206 -4.07 9.66 -2.80
CA SER A 206 -3.44 9.85 -1.50
C SER A 206 -2.09 9.14 -1.48
N VAL A 207 -1.13 9.68 -0.71
CA VAL A 207 0.17 9.06 -0.48
C VAL A 207 0.27 8.70 0.99
N GLY A 208 0.40 7.40 1.28
CA GLY A 208 0.69 6.88 2.61
C GLY A 208 2.20 6.86 2.85
N VAL A 209 2.64 7.43 3.95
CA VAL A 209 4.03 7.41 4.43
C VAL A 209 4.05 6.62 5.73
N GLN A 210 4.71 5.48 5.71
CA GLN A 210 4.68 4.51 6.80
C GLN A 210 6.09 4.10 7.21
N ARG A 211 6.34 3.96 8.52
CA ARG A 211 7.61 3.47 9.04
C ARG A 211 7.94 2.09 8.47
N MET A 212 9.16 1.92 7.97
CA MET A 212 9.63 0.63 7.48
C MET A 212 9.83 -0.38 8.62
N VAL A 213 9.48 -1.62 8.34
CA VAL A 213 9.90 -2.79 9.13
C VAL A 213 11.19 -3.32 8.52
N ARG A 214 12.16 -3.73 9.34
CA ARG A 214 13.48 -4.24 8.89
C ARG A 214 13.43 -5.69 8.40
N SER A 215 12.45 -6.00 7.55
CA SER A 215 12.30 -7.33 6.93
C SER A 215 13.40 -7.64 5.92
N ASP A 216 14.19 -6.64 5.49
CA ASP A 216 15.46 -6.84 4.77
C ASP A 216 16.41 -7.78 5.52
N LEU A 217 16.31 -7.81 6.86
CA LEU A 217 17.11 -8.67 7.74
C LEU A 217 16.42 -10.00 8.10
N ALA A 218 15.16 -10.19 7.70
CA ALA A 218 14.35 -11.34 8.07
C ALA A 218 13.49 -11.79 6.86
N ALA A 219 12.17 -11.74 7.01
CA ALA A 219 11.21 -12.24 6.03
C ALA A 219 9.97 -11.34 5.94
N ALA A 220 9.28 -11.42 4.83
CA ALA A 220 8.01 -10.77 4.58
C ALA A 220 7.18 -11.63 3.61
N GLY A 221 5.92 -11.27 3.42
CA GLY A 221 5.08 -11.96 2.45
C GLY A 221 3.64 -11.51 2.49
N VAL A 222 2.76 -12.40 2.06
CA VAL A 222 1.32 -12.17 1.95
C VAL A 222 0.56 -13.27 2.69
N ILE A 223 -0.63 -12.95 3.17
CA ILE A 223 -1.55 -13.87 3.84
C ILE A 223 -2.92 -13.72 3.19
N PHE A 224 -3.52 -14.85 2.85
CA PHE A 224 -4.91 -14.92 2.43
C PHE A 224 -5.72 -15.63 3.50
N THR A 225 -6.87 -15.09 3.87
CA THR A 225 -7.79 -15.74 4.83
C THR A 225 -8.72 -16.75 4.14
N LEU A 226 -8.34 -17.26 2.98
CA LEU A 226 -8.95 -18.41 2.34
C LEU A 226 -7.91 -19.06 1.43
N ASP A 227 -8.20 -20.29 0.99
CA ASP A 227 -7.50 -20.89 -0.12
C ASP A 227 -7.91 -20.19 -1.43
N THR A 228 -6.96 -19.52 -2.07
CA THR A 228 -7.18 -18.75 -3.30
C THR A 228 -7.47 -19.64 -4.51
N GLU A 229 -7.11 -20.92 -4.48
CA GLU A 229 -7.36 -21.86 -5.58
C GLU A 229 -8.77 -22.46 -5.52
N THR A 230 -9.20 -22.88 -4.32
CA THR A 230 -10.48 -23.58 -4.14
C THR A 230 -11.60 -22.70 -3.57
N GLY A 231 -11.25 -21.56 -2.98
CA GLY A 231 -12.18 -20.72 -2.22
C GLY A 231 -12.53 -21.27 -0.83
N PHE A 232 -11.83 -22.30 -0.34
CA PHE A 232 -12.07 -22.87 0.97
C PHE A 232 -11.72 -21.88 2.09
N ARG A 233 -12.72 -21.53 2.91
CA ARG A 233 -12.64 -20.40 3.85
C ARG A 233 -12.08 -20.74 5.22
N ASP A 234 -11.99 -22.02 5.58
CA ASP A 234 -11.57 -22.43 6.92
C ASP A 234 -10.05 -22.54 7.06
N VAL A 235 -9.29 -21.98 6.12
CA VAL A 235 -7.83 -21.96 6.14
C VAL A 235 -7.28 -20.55 6.00
N VAL A 236 -6.10 -20.34 6.58
CA VAL A 236 -5.24 -19.19 6.29
C VAL A 236 -4.04 -19.70 5.51
N LEU A 237 -3.82 -19.14 4.33
CA LEU A 237 -2.62 -19.36 3.52
C LEU A 237 -1.61 -18.26 3.84
N VAL A 238 -0.46 -18.62 4.38
CA VAL A 238 0.67 -17.71 4.66
C VAL A 238 1.77 -17.99 3.64
N ASN A 239 2.11 -16.99 2.84
CA ASN A 239 3.26 -17.02 1.95
C ASN A 239 4.41 -16.22 2.56
N SER A 240 5.62 -16.75 2.50
CA SER A 240 6.81 -16.11 3.09
C SER A 240 8.08 -16.24 2.25
N SER A 241 8.84 -15.16 2.14
CA SER A 241 10.19 -15.18 1.59
C SER A 241 11.10 -14.22 2.36
N TYR A 242 12.41 -14.41 2.26
CA TYR A 242 13.38 -13.52 2.88
C TYR A 242 13.39 -12.13 2.22
N GLY A 243 13.72 -11.12 3.01
CA GLY A 243 13.84 -9.73 2.57
C GLY A 243 12.51 -8.98 2.54
N LEU A 244 12.51 -7.86 1.82
CA LEU A 244 11.34 -6.99 1.67
C LEU A 244 10.22 -7.69 0.87
N GLY A 245 8.96 -7.51 1.29
CA GLY A 245 7.81 -8.27 0.77
C GLY A 245 7.44 -8.00 -0.68
N GLU A 246 7.98 -6.95 -1.29
CA GLU A 246 7.69 -6.55 -2.68
C GLU A 246 7.93 -7.69 -3.69
N THR A 247 8.92 -8.55 -3.44
CA THR A 247 9.20 -9.69 -4.33
C THR A 247 8.09 -10.74 -4.31
N VAL A 248 7.42 -10.92 -3.17
CA VAL A 248 6.30 -11.86 -3.02
C VAL A 248 5.04 -11.26 -3.63
N VAL A 249 4.74 -10.00 -3.33
CA VAL A 249 3.56 -9.27 -3.86
C VAL A 249 3.58 -9.22 -5.39
N LYS A 250 4.77 -9.04 -6.00
CA LYS A 250 4.93 -9.02 -7.46
C LYS A 250 5.01 -10.42 -8.10
N GLY A 251 4.94 -11.51 -7.32
CA GLY A 251 5.11 -12.87 -7.82
C GLY A 251 6.49 -13.15 -8.42
N ALA A 252 7.52 -12.37 -8.04
CA ALA A 252 8.85 -12.45 -8.61
C ALA A 252 9.69 -13.58 -8.00
N VAL A 253 9.33 -14.05 -6.81
CA VAL A 253 9.98 -15.16 -6.10
C VAL A 253 8.96 -16.24 -5.77
N ASN A 254 9.39 -17.50 -5.71
CA ASN A 254 8.58 -18.61 -5.21
C ASN A 254 8.76 -18.72 -3.68
N PRO A 255 7.76 -18.32 -2.88
CA PRO A 255 7.85 -18.25 -1.42
C PRO A 255 7.61 -19.63 -0.78
N ASP A 256 7.91 -19.73 0.52
CA ASP A 256 7.36 -20.80 1.35
C ASP A 256 5.86 -20.61 1.53
N GLU A 257 5.10 -21.71 1.57
CA GLU A 257 3.65 -21.71 1.77
C GLU A 257 3.29 -22.50 3.03
N PHE A 258 2.39 -21.94 3.85
CA PHE A 258 1.88 -22.57 5.06
C PHE A 258 0.35 -22.51 5.06
N TYR A 259 -0.30 -23.64 5.34
CA TYR A 259 -1.75 -23.70 5.53
C TYR A 259 -2.08 -23.88 7.02
N VAL A 260 -2.91 -23.01 7.57
CA VAL A 260 -3.35 -23.06 8.97
C VAL A 260 -4.86 -23.22 9.04
N PHE A 261 -5.36 -24.22 9.76
CA PHE A 261 -6.80 -24.47 9.90
C PHE A 261 -7.44 -23.56 10.95
N LYS A 262 -8.39 -22.71 10.55
CA LYS A 262 -9.00 -21.70 11.43
C LYS A 262 -9.79 -22.31 12.60
N PRO A 263 -10.64 -23.35 12.44
CA PRO A 263 -11.48 -23.84 13.54
C PRO A 263 -10.67 -24.35 14.74
N THR A 264 -9.58 -25.09 14.50
CA THR A 264 -8.73 -25.59 15.59
C THR A 264 -7.77 -24.52 16.10
N LEU A 265 -7.43 -23.50 15.29
CA LEU A 265 -6.66 -22.34 15.74
C LEU A 265 -7.48 -21.53 16.76
N ALA A 266 -8.77 -21.32 16.48
CA ALA A 266 -9.72 -20.69 17.41
C ALA A 266 -9.88 -21.49 18.71
N ALA A 267 -9.78 -22.82 18.64
CA ALA A 267 -9.76 -23.71 19.81
C ALA A 267 -8.41 -23.74 20.57
N GLY A 268 -7.48 -22.82 20.26
CA GLY A 268 -6.18 -22.71 20.93
C GLY A 268 -5.17 -23.80 20.59
N LYS A 269 -5.39 -24.56 19.50
CA LYS A 269 -4.45 -25.58 19.03
C LYS A 269 -3.40 -24.97 18.09
N ARG A 270 -2.50 -25.82 17.57
CA ARG A 270 -1.40 -25.44 16.67
C ARG A 270 -1.56 -26.06 15.27
N PRO A 271 -2.58 -25.69 14.47
CA PRO A 271 -3.00 -26.51 13.34
C PRO A 271 -2.36 -26.10 12.00
N ILE A 272 -1.03 -26.24 11.91
CA ILE A 272 -0.33 -26.10 10.63
C ILE A 272 -0.53 -27.39 9.84
N LEU A 273 -1.38 -27.35 8.82
CA LEU A 273 -1.78 -28.50 8.00
C LEU A 273 -0.67 -28.92 7.03
N SER A 274 0.00 -27.94 6.43
CA SER A 274 1.02 -28.18 5.41
C SER A 274 2.09 -27.08 5.45
N ARG A 275 3.31 -27.47 5.05
CA ARG A 275 4.47 -26.59 4.86
C ARG A 275 5.09 -26.97 3.53
N LYS A 276 5.25 -26.00 2.63
CA LYS A 276 5.90 -26.20 1.34
C LYS A 276 7.05 -25.23 1.22
N LEU A 277 8.22 -25.77 0.92
CA LEU A 277 9.44 -24.99 0.77
C LEU A 277 9.47 -24.32 -0.61
N GLY A 278 9.58 -23.00 -0.62
CA GLY A 278 9.81 -22.19 -1.81
C GLY A 278 11.28 -22.16 -2.21
N SER A 279 11.54 -21.93 -3.50
CA SER A 279 12.92 -21.85 -4.02
C SER A 279 13.70 -20.65 -3.48
N LYS A 280 12.99 -19.57 -3.10
CA LYS A 280 13.53 -18.34 -2.49
C LYS A 280 14.82 -17.85 -3.15
N ALA A 281 14.88 -17.84 -4.48
CA ALA A 281 16.14 -17.70 -5.23
C ALA A 281 16.88 -16.37 -4.95
N PHE A 282 16.14 -15.29 -4.69
CA PHE A 282 16.68 -13.97 -4.39
C PHE A 282 15.78 -13.26 -3.36
N LYS A 283 16.35 -12.22 -2.73
CA LYS A 283 15.67 -11.35 -1.77
C LYS A 283 15.96 -9.89 -2.06
N LEU A 284 15.01 -9.02 -1.76
CA LEU A 284 15.19 -7.57 -1.84
C LEU A 284 15.65 -7.03 -0.49
N ILE A 285 16.73 -6.25 -0.47
CA ILE A 285 17.32 -5.65 0.74
C ILE A 285 17.56 -4.15 0.54
N TYR A 286 17.88 -3.44 1.62
CA TYR A 286 18.28 -2.04 1.54
C TYR A 286 19.58 -1.91 0.73
N ALA A 287 19.64 -0.89 -0.12
CA ALA A 287 20.88 -0.51 -0.77
C ALA A 287 21.73 0.31 0.20
N GLY A 288 23.00 -0.05 0.37
CA GLY A 288 23.94 0.64 1.27
C GLY A 288 24.63 1.87 0.67
N GLY A 289 24.15 2.39 -0.47
CA GLY A 289 24.74 3.52 -1.18
C GLY A 289 24.43 3.50 -2.69
N GLY A 290 24.41 4.68 -3.32
CA GLY A 290 24.00 4.89 -4.72
C GLY A 290 22.57 5.42 -4.86
N GLY A 291 22.14 5.76 -6.08
CA GLY A 291 20.83 6.38 -6.33
C GLY A 291 19.60 5.46 -6.18
N ALA A 292 19.80 4.15 -5.95
CA ALA A 292 18.72 3.18 -5.75
C ALA A 292 18.52 2.90 -4.25
N MET A 293 17.28 2.84 -3.77
CA MET A 293 16.96 2.61 -2.35
C MET A 293 17.01 1.15 -1.93
N THR A 294 16.77 0.23 -2.87
CA THR A 294 16.73 -1.21 -2.65
C THR A 294 17.54 -1.93 -3.72
N ARG A 295 18.00 -3.14 -3.40
CA ARG A 295 18.72 -4.00 -4.35
C ARG A 295 18.36 -5.46 -4.17
N SER A 296 18.29 -6.18 -5.28
CA SER A 296 18.08 -7.63 -5.30
C SER A 296 19.41 -8.34 -5.09
N VAL A 297 19.43 -9.34 -4.20
CA VAL A 297 20.59 -10.19 -3.94
C VAL A 297 20.17 -11.66 -3.93
N PRO A 298 21.01 -12.60 -4.38
CA PRO A 298 20.72 -14.01 -4.23
C PRO A 298 20.58 -14.39 -2.76
N VAL A 299 19.71 -15.35 -2.47
CA VAL A 299 19.65 -15.96 -1.12
C VAL A 299 20.70 -17.07 -1.06
N GLU A 300 21.41 -17.14 0.06
CA GLU A 300 22.41 -18.18 0.31
C GLU A 300 21.80 -19.58 0.17
N ALA A 301 22.57 -20.53 -0.37
CA ALA A 301 22.06 -21.86 -0.69
C ALA A 301 21.49 -22.58 0.54
N GLU A 302 22.10 -22.39 1.71
CA GLU A 302 21.64 -22.96 2.97
C GLU A 302 20.28 -22.39 3.41
N ASP A 303 20.08 -21.08 3.29
CA ASP A 303 18.83 -20.42 3.66
C ASP A 303 17.69 -20.81 2.72
N ARG A 304 17.98 -21.07 1.44
CA ARG A 304 16.99 -21.56 0.46
C ARG A 304 16.41 -22.92 0.84
N CYS A 305 17.21 -23.75 1.51
CA CYS A 305 16.80 -25.06 2.00
C CYS A 305 16.05 -25.02 3.34
N ARG A 306 15.85 -23.82 3.92
CA ARG A 306 15.16 -23.61 5.19
C ARG A 306 13.83 -22.88 4.98
N LEU A 307 12.87 -23.16 5.85
CA LEU A 307 11.66 -22.35 5.94
C LEU A 307 12.01 -20.98 6.52
N SER A 308 11.51 -19.93 5.89
CA SER A 308 11.75 -18.53 6.26
C SER A 308 11.04 -18.09 7.55
N LEU A 309 10.07 -18.88 8.02
CA LEU A 309 9.35 -18.68 9.27
C LEU A 309 9.38 -19.92 10.16
N GLY A 310 9.37 -19.68 11.47
CA GLY A 310 9.07 -20.71 12.46
C GLY A 310 7.57 -20.88 12.69
N ASP A 311 7.17 -22.01 13.25
CA ASP A 311 5.76 -22.33 13.50
C ASP A 311 5.04 -21.28 14.37
N ASP A 312 5.72 -20.70 15.37
CA ASP A 312 5.12 -19.68 16.24
C ASP A 312 4.85 -18.36 15.51
N ASP A 313 5.70 -17.99 14.54
CA ASP A 313 5.47 -16.84 13.67
C ASP A 313 4.24 -17.10 12.81
N VAL A 314 4.18 -18.27 12.14
CA VAL A 314 3.06 -18.67 11.28
C VAL A 314 1.74 -18.66 12.04
N LEU A 315 1.70 -19.23 13.26
CA LEU A 315 0.50 -19.25 14.09
C LEU A 315 0.11 -17.84 14.57
N THR A 316 1.09 -16.96 14.82
CA THR A 316 0.81 -15.56 15.20
C THR A 316 0.24 -14.78 14.03
N LEU A 317 0.83 -14.91 12.85
CA LEU A 317 0.31 -14.32 11.62
C LEU A 317 -1.10 -14.81 11.30
N ALA A 318 -1.36 -16.12 11.43
CA ALA A 318 -2.69 -16.67 11.21
C ALA A 318 -3.73 -16.14 12.21
N ARG A 319 -3.37 -15.98 13.49
CA ARG A 319 -4.26 -15.35 14.49
C ARG A 319 -4.57 -13.91 14.14
N TRP A 320 -3.56 -13.12 13.75
CA TRP A 320 -3.77 -11.74 13.33
C TRP A 320 -4.65 -11.66 12.08
N ALA A 321 -4.45 -12.54 11.11
CA ALA A 321 -5.25 -12.59 9.89
C ALA A 321 -6.73 -12.88 10.17
N CYS A 322 -7.03 -13.84 11.06
CA CYS A 322 -8.41 -14.09 11.51
C CYS A 322 -9.01 -12.86 12.22
N LEU A 323 -8.25 -12.18 13.10
CA LEU A 323 -8.75 -10.98 13.78
C LEU A 323 -9.09 -9.85 12.80
N VAL A 324 -8.28 -9.67 11.75
CA VAL A 324 -8.55 -8.68 10.69
C VAL A 324 -9.79 -9.08 9.89
N GLU A 325 -9.89 -10.34 9.45
CA GLU A 325 -11.06 -10.85 8.72
C GLU A 325 -12.35 -10.73 9.53
N ASP A 326 -12.32 -11.07 10.82
CA ASP A 326 -13.47 -10.96 11.72
C ASP A 326 -13.93 -9.50 11.86
N HIS A 327 -12.97 -8.57 11.99
CA HIS A 327 -13.25 -7.13 12.07
C HIS A 327 -13.97 -6.63 10.82
N TYR A 328 -13.40 -6.87 9.64
CA TYR A 328 -14.02 -6.41 8.39
C TYR A 328 -15.31 -7.17 8.08
N SER A 329 -15.40 -8.46 8.39
CA SER A 329 -16.64 -9.22 8.20
C SER A 329 -17.77 -8.69 9.07
N THR A 330 -17.47 -8.31 10.31
CA THR A 330 -18.43 -7.68 11.23
C THR A 330 -18.86 -6.32 10.71
N LYS A 331 -17.90 -5.46 10.32
CA LYS A 331 -18.18 -4.10 9.83
C LYS A 331 -19.02 -4.10 8.55
N ASN A 332 -18.78 -5.08 7.68
CA ASN A 332 -19.48 -5.18 6.39
C ASN A 332 -20.78 -5.99 6.47
N GLY A 333 -21.08 -6.63 7.61
CA GLY A 333 -22.24 -7.50 7.79
C GLY A 333 -22.22 -8.76 6.91
N ARG A 334 -21.07 -9.13 6.33
CA ARG A 334 -20.91 -10.29 5.45
C ARG A 334 -19.48 -10.84 5.51
N PRO A 335 -19.28 -12.15 5.26
CA PRO A 335 -17.94 -12.72 5.19
C PRO A 335 -17.04 -11.94 4.21
N THR A 336 -15.95 -11.38 4.74
CA THR A 336 -15.01 -10.55 4.00
C THR A 336 -13.61 -11.15 4.13
N PRO A 337 -13.25 -12.10 3.25
CA PRO A 337 -11.90 -12.64 3.20
C PRO A 337 -10.89 -11.52 2.87
N MET A 338 -9.72 -11.62 3.49
CA MET A 338 -8.70 -10.58 3.46
C MET A 338 -7.44 -11.05 2.73
N ASP A 339 -6.81 -10.10 2.04
CA ASP A 339 -5.46 -10.18 1.50
C ASP A 339 -4.57 -9.21 2.30
N LEU A 340 -3.55 -9.76 2.95
CA LEU A 340 -2.74 -9.05 3.93
C LEU A 340 -1.26 -9.19 3.59
N GLU A 341 -0.58 -8.07 3.42
CA GLU A 341 0.88 -8.00 3.46
C GLU A 341 1.38 -8.09 4.91
N TRP A 342 2.55 -8.69 5.13
CA TRP A 342 3.19 -8.69 6.45
C TRP A 342 4.72 -8.66 6.34
N ALA A 343 5.37 -8.16 7.39
CA ALA A 343 6.83 -8.04 7.46
C ALA A 343 7.34 -8.40 8.86
N LYS A 344 8.40 -9.21 8.98
CA LYS A 344 9.00 -9.61 10.26
C LYS A 344 10.05 -8.63 10.74
#